data_AF-A0A6A7BHT1-F1
#
_entry.id   AF-A0A6A7BHT1-F1
#
_cell.length_a   1.000
_cell.length_b   1.000
_cell.length_c   1.000
_cell.angle_alpha   90.00
_cell.angle_beta   90.00
_cell.angle_gamma   90.00
#
_symmetry.space_group_name_H-M   'P 1'
#
loop_
_entity.id
_entity.type
_entity.pdbx_description
1 polymer ?
#
loop_
_entity_poly.entity_id
_entity_poly.type
_entity_poly.pdbx_seq_one_letter_code
_entity_poly.pdbx_strand_id
1 'polypeptide(L)'
;MLGIKTIPAAKKVATATGKDVVPKVDDIKLAGEEDDAVEVYDTCDEIRRKINAFLKKPGVTAAAFCRAISASHHKTPKKISSTQLSAFRSKKGPYAGNTSAVFYGSYVYFEKLRIKEGKPKSKKRQEMEKIHGVRGGVVTDHLMETFICFGNERPSMDSFGRLTIHKK
;
A
#
# COMPACT_ATOMS: atom_id res chain seq x y z
N MET A 1 -28.75 -47.25 -11.12
CA MET A 1 -28.04 -45.99 -10.80
C MET A 1 -26.98 -46.29 -9.75
N LEU A 2 -25.71 -46.38 -10.14
CA LEU A 2 -24.58 -46.55 -9.22
C LEU A 2 -24.23 -45.17 -8.62
N GLY A 3 -24.57 -44.97 -7.35
CA GLY A 3 -24.26 -43.74 -6.61
C GLY A 3 -22.82 -43.74 -6.12
N ILE A 4 -22.02 -42.80 -6.61
CA ILE A 4 -20.65 -42.54 -6.14
C ILE A 4 -20.75 -41.81 -4.79
N LYS A 5 -20.36 -42.48 -3.70
CA LYS A 5 -20.18 -41.84 -2.39
C LYS A 5 -18.82 -41.15 -2.35
N THR A 6 -18.81 -39.83 -2.26
CA THR A 6 -17.60 -39.02 -2.04
C THR A 6 -17.19 -39.07 -0.57
N ILE A 7 -15.90 -39.33 -0.31
CA ILE A 7 -15.30 -39.32 1.03
C ILE A 7 -14.89 -37.86 1.35
N PRO A 8 -15.25 -37.30 2.51
CA PRO A 8 -14.83 -35.94 2.85
C PRO A 8 -13.32 -35.87 3.12
N ALA A 9 -12.66 -34.90 2.48
CA ALA A 9 -11.24 -34.64 2.65
C ALA A 9 -10.91 -34.29 4.11
N ALA A 10 -9.92 -34.98 4.69
CA ALA A 10 -9.42 -34.71 6.03
C ALA A 10 -8.93 -33.25 6.15
N LYS A 11 -9.48 -32.51 7.11
CA LYS A 11 -8.95 -31.19 7.52
C LYS A 11 -7.54 -31.38 8.05
N LYS A 12 -6.53 -30.87 7.35
CA LYS A 12 -5.19 -30.68 7.91
C LYS A 12 -5.28 -29.68 9.07
N VAL A 13 -5.04 -30.16 10.28
CA VAL A 13 -4.81 -29.33 11.46
C VAL A 13 -3.51 -28.55 11.24
N ALA A 14 -3.61 -27.23 11.13
CA ALA A 14 -2.44 -26.37 11.06
C ALA A 14 -1.83 -26.29 12.47
N THR A 15 -0.65 -26.89 12.62
CA THR A 15 0.21 -26.76 13.79
C THR A 15 0.57 -25.28 13.99
N ALA A 16 0.18 -24.73 15.13
CA ALA A 16 0.60 -23.42 15.57
C ALA A 16 2.07 -23.50 16.02
N THR A 17 3.00 -22.94 15.24
CA THR A 17 4.36 -22.59 15.69
C THR A 17 5.04 -21.72 14.66
N GLY A 18 5.21 -20.44 15.00
CA GLY A 18 6.00 -19.49 14.22
C GLY A 18 5.76 -18.08 14.73
N LYS A 19 6.72 -17.52 15.47
CA LYS A 19 6.72 -16.10 15.85
C LYS A 19 6.43 -15.27 14.60
N ASP A 20 5.43 -14.40 14.63
CA ASP A 20 5.13 -13.47 13.54
C ASP A 20 6.43 -12.75 13.12
N VAL A 21 6.91 -13.03 11.90
CA VAL A 21 8.17 -12.47 11.37
C VAL A 21 7.99 -11.04 10.86
N VAL A 22 6.74 -10.55 10.82
CA VAL A 22 6.44 -9.17 10.47
C VAL A 22 6.96 -8.25 11.57
N PRO A 23 7.94 -7.36 11.28
CA PRO A 23 8.48 -6.47 12.29
C PRO A 23 7.38 -5.58 12.90
N LYS A 24 7.32 -5.53 14.23
CA LYS A 24 6.50 -4.56 14.95
C LYS A 24 7.10 -3.17 14.82
N VAL A 25 6.27 -2.18 14.57
CA VAL A 25 6.69 -0.78 14.34
C VAL A 25 5.99 0.21 15.29
N ASP A 26 5.34 -0.31 16.33
CA ASP A 26 4.49 0.45 17.25
C ASP A 26 5.29 1.50 18.07
N ASP A 27 6.59 1.26 18.25
CA ASP A 27 7.50 2.15 18.98
C ASP A 27 7.81 3.46 18.22
N ILE A 28 7.53 3.52 16.90
CA ILE A 28 7.77 4.69 16.07
C ILE A 28 6.45 5.41 15.83
N LYS A 29 6.42 6.71 16.12
CA LYS A 29 5.29 7.58 15.80
C LYS A 29 5.62 8.52 14.64
N LEU A 30 4.68 8.67 13.70
CA LEU A 30 4.78 9.65 12.61
C LEU A 30 3.94 10.89 12.93
N ALA A 31 4.30 12.03 12.35
CA ALA A 31 3.48 13.24 12.42
C ALA A 31 2.14 13.01 11.70
N GLY A 32 1.02 13.40 12.34
CA GLY A 32 -0.33 13.22 11.81
C GLY A 32 -0.88 11.80 11.90
N GLU A 33 -0.15 10.87 12.54
CA GLU A 33 -0.54 9.46 12.58
C GLU A 33 -1.85 9.20 13.33
N GLU A 34 -2.00 9.80 14.51
CA GLU A 34 -3.19 9.60 15.37
C GLU A 34 -4.50 10.06 14.68
N ASP A 35 -4.40 11.00 13.74
CA ASP A 35 -5.52 11.56 12.98
C ASP A 35 -5.75 10.89 11.60
N ASP A 36 -5.00 9.84 11.28
CA ASP A 36 -4.94 9.22 9.95
C ASP A 36 -4.53 10.22 8.83
N ALA A 37 -3.68 11.20 9.17
CA ALA A 37 -3.30 12.33 8.33
C ALA A 37 -1.79 12.37 7.97
N VAL A 38 -1.11 11.21 8.02
CA VAL A 38 0.30 11.14 7.62
C VAL A 38 0.45 11.47 6.13
N GLU A 39 1.27 12.47 5.83
CA GLU A 39 1.59 12.86 4.46
C GLU A 39 2.31 11.72 3.71
N VAL A 40 1.72 11.31 2.59
CA VAL A 40 2.24 10.21 1.76
C VAL A 40 3.11 10.80 0.66
N TYR A 41 4.29 10.23 0.42
CA TYR A 41 5.15 10.63 -0.71
C TYR A 41 5.73 9.45 -1.48
N ASP A 42 5.09 8.30 -1.37
CA ASP A 42 5.32 7.19 -2.29
C ASP A 42 4.13 7.08 -3.23
N THR A 43 4.37 6.80 -4.50
CA THR A 43 3.27 6.49 -5.43
C THR A 43 2.72 5.08 -5.17
N CYS A 44 1.53 4.77 -5.70
CA CYS A 44 0.96 3.43 -5.63
C CYS A 44 1.90 2.36 -6.23
N ASP A 45 2.64 2.70 -7.29
CA ASP A 45 3.64 1.81 -7.89
C ASP A 45 4.80 1.50 -6.92
N GLU A 46 5.28 2.51 -6.19
CA GLU A 46 6.33 2.36 -5.17
C GLU A 46 5.87 1.46 -4.03
N ILE A 47 4.65 1.70 -3.52
CA ILE A 47 4.06 0.87 -2.47
C ILE A 47 3.87 -0.56 -2.94
N ARG A 48 3.36 -0.79 -4.15
CA ARG A 48 3.26 -2.15 -4.72
C ARG A 48 4.62 -2.84 -4.80
N ARG A 49 5.68 -2.13 -5.19
CA ARG A 49 7.04 -2.68 -5.21
C ARG A 49 7.51 -3.06 -3.80
N LYS A 50 7.30 -2.19 -2.80
CA LYS A 50 7.63 -2.47 -1.40
C LYS A 50 6.87 -3.67 -0.85
N ILE A 51 5.56 -3.75 -1.08
CA ILE A 51 4.72 -4.89 -0.69
C ILE A 51 5.26 -6.18 -1.32
N ASN A 52 5.50 -6.19 -2.63
CA ASN A 52 5.98 -7.39 -3.33
C ASN A 52 7.37 -7.84 -2.82
N ALA A 53 8.27 -6.90 -2.51
CA ALA A 53 9.56 -7.22 -1.91
C ALA A 53 9.41 -7.75 -0.47
N PHE A 54 8.50 -7.16 0.30
CA PHE A 54 8.25 -7.54 1.70
C PHE A 54 7.66 -8.95 1.80
N LEU A 55 6.68 -9.29 0.96
CA LEU A 55 6.03 -10.61 0.94
C LEU A 55 6.96 -11.74 0.42
N LYS A 56 8.09 -11.41 -0.22
CA LYS A 56 9.10 -12.39 -0.62
C LYS A 56 10.04 -12.78 0.53
N LYS A 57 10.03 -12.05 1.65
CA LYS A 57 10.87 -12.38 2.81
C LYS A 57 10.38 -13.69 3.46
N PRO A 58 11.29 -14.59 3.87
CA PRO A 58 10.90 -15.84 4.52
C PRO A 58 10.12 -15.56 5.80
N GLY A 59 9.03 -16.31 6.02
CA GLY A 59 8.19 -16.19 7.22
C GLY A 59 7.18 -15.03 7.23
N VAL A 60 7.21 -14.13 6.25
CA VAL A 60 6.19 -13.09 6.10
C VAL A 60 4.98 -13.64 5.36
N THR A 61 3.81 -13.62 6.00
CA THR A 61 2.55 -14.01 5.35
C THR A 61 1.73 -12.77 4.96
N ALA A 62 0.95 -12.87 3.88
CA ALA A 62 0.04 -11.80 3.47
C ALA A 62 -0.97 -11.46 4.58
N ALA A 63 -1.45 -12.46 5.33
CA ALA A 63 -2.37 -12.25 6.43
C ALA A 63 -1.73 -11.49 7.59
N ALA A 64 -0.49 -11.84 7.98
CA ALA A 64 0.24 -11.10 9.02
C ALA A 64 0.53 -9.66 8.57
N PHE A 65 0.90 -9.46 7.31
CA PHE A 65 1.09 -8.11 6.76
C PHE A 65 -0.21 -7.29 6.79
N CYS A 66 -1.35 -7.87 6.36
CA CYS A 66 -2.66 -7.21 6.45
C CYS A 66 -3.01 -6.75 7.87
N ARG A 67 -2.71 -7.57 8.89
CA ARG A 67 -2.91 -7.19 10.30
C ARG A 67 -2.03 -6.00 10.68
N ALA A 68 -0.74 -6.03 10.31
CA ALA A 68 0.20 -4.96 10.63
C ALA A 68 -0.22 -3.61 10.00
N ILE A 69 -0.65 -3.60 8.73
CA ILE A 69 -1.10 -2.35 8.08
C ILE A 69 -2.51 -1.91 8.52
N SER A 70 -3.32 -2.81 9.08
CA SER A 70 -4.61 -2.44 9.69
C SER A 70 -4.40 -1.61 10.96
N ALA A 71 -3.32 -1.88 11.70
CA ALA A 71 -2.96 -1.12 12.91
C ALA A 71 -2.49 0.31 12.63
N SER A 72 -2.31 0.69 11.36
CA SER A 72 -1.94 2.05 10.96
C SER A 72 -3.15 2.99 10.78
N HIS A 73 -4.38 2.50 10.99
CA HIS A 73 -5.61 3.31 10.92
C HIS A 73 -6.18 3.52 12.33
N HIS A 74 -5.96 4.71 12.89
CA HIS A 74 -6.28 5.07 14.27
C HIS A 74 -7.66 5.71 14.40
N LYS A 75 -7.95 6.70 13.56
CA LYS A 75 -9.21 7.46 13.60
C LYS A 75 -10.38 6.62 13.12
N THR A 76 -10.17 5.85 12.05
CA THR A 76 -11.19 4.94 11.50
C THR A 76 -10.62 3.54 11.40
N PRO A 77 -10.86 2.66 12.40
CA PRO A 77 -10.32 1.30 12.38
C PRO A 77 -10.74 0.56 11.10
N LYS A 78 -9.76 0.20 10.27
CA LYS A 78 -9.99 -0.52 9.01
C LYS A 78 -9.38 -1.91 9.08
N LYS A 79 -10.24 -2.92 8.94
CA LYS A 79 -9.78 -4.30 8.77
C LYS A 79 -9.43 -4.53 7.31
N ILE A 80 -8.14 -4.69 7.02
CA ILE A 80 -7.67 -4.94 5.66
C ILE A 80 -7.67 -6.45 5.38
N SER A 81 -8.37 -6.84 4.31
CA SER A 81 -8.47 -8.22 3.84
C SER A 81 -7.40 -8.57 2.80
N SER A 82 -7.15 -9.87 2.61
CA SER A 82 -6.27 -10.37 1.55
C SER A 82 -6.79 -10.05 0.14
N THR A 83 -8.11 -9.93 -0.03
CA THR A 83 -8.75 -9.53 -1.29
C THR A 83 -8.42 -8.08 -1.62
N GLN A 84 -8.54 -7.16 -0.66
CA GLN A 84 -8.17 -5.75 -0.87
C GLN A 84 -6.68 -5.60 -1.19
N LEU A 85 -5.82 -6.35 -0.49
CA LEU A 85 -4.38 -6.39 -0.77
C LEU A 85 -4.11 -6.86 -2.20
N SER A 86 -4.75 -7.96 -2.63
CA SER A 86 -4.59 -8.49 -3.99
C SER A 86 -5.11 -7.53 -5.05
N ALA A 87 -6.28 -6.90 -4.82
CA ALA A 87 -6.86 -5.91 -5.73
C ALA A 87 -5.99 -4.65 -5.84
N PHE A 88 -5.38 -4.19 -4.76
CA PHE A 88 -4.42 -3.08 -4.83
C PHE A 88 -3.18 -3.48 -5.64
N ARG A 89 -2.65 -4.69 -5.42
CA ARG A 89 -1.44 -5.22 -6.09
C ARG A 89 -1.60 -5.46 -7.59
N SER A 90 -2.82 -5.70 -8.08
CA SER A 90 -3.09 -5.93 -9.51
C SER A 90 -3.17 -4.65 -10.35
N LYS A 91 -3.35 -3.48 -9.72
CA LYS A 91 -3.40 -2.18 -10.40
C LYS A 91 -2.02 -1.73 -10.91
N LYS A 92 -2.03 -0.75 -11.84
CA LYS A 92 -0.82 -0.13 -12.42
C LYS A 92 -1.00 1.38 -12.53
N GLY A 93 0.07 2.13 -12.26
CA GLY A 93 0.09 3.59 -12.35
C GLY A 93 0.27 4.27 -11.00
N PRO A 94 0.77 5.51 -10.97
CA PRO A 94 1.24 6.15 -9.74
C PRO A 94 0.11 6.50 -8.75
N TYR A 95 -1.14 6.68 -9.21
CA TYR A 95 -2.30 6.88 -8.33
C TYR A 95 -3.30 5.73 -8.33
N ALA A 96 -3.06 4.65 -9.09
CA ALA A 96 -4.04 3.58 -9.21
C ALA A 96 -4.19 2.83 -7.86
N GLY A 97 -5.26 3.16 -7.13
CA GLY A 97 -5.53 2.69 -5.76
C GLY A 97 -5.13 3.65 -4.64
N ASN A 98 -4.93 4.95 -4.92
CA ASN A 98 -4.52 5.96 -3.94
C ASN A 98 -5.50 6.17 -2.78
N THR A 99 -6.78 5.86 -2.97
CA THR A 99 -7.81 5.93 -1.91
C THR A 99 -7.93 4.64 -1.09
N SER A 100 -7.14 3.60 -1.42
CA SER A 100 -7.22 2.31 -0.74
C SER A 100 -6.65 2.39 0.67
N ALA A 101 -7.33 1.76 1.64
CA ALA A 101 -6.80 1.56 2.99
C ALA A 101 -5.44 0.82 2.98
N VAL A 102 -5.23 -0.06 1.99
CA VAL A 102 -3.96 -0.77 1.78
C VAL A 102 -2.84 0.21 1.47
N PHE A 103 -3.11 1.24 0.66
CA PHE A 103 -2.10 2.21 0.24
C PHE A 103 -1.56 3.00 1.43
N TYR A 104 -2.46 3.70 2.13
CA TYR A 104 -2.10 4.50 3.30
C TYR A 104 -1.44 3.64 4.39
N GLY A 105 -2.09 2.53 4.79
CA GLY A 105 -1.58 1.67 5.86
C GLY A 105 -0.21 1.05 5.52
N SER A 106 0.00 0.66 4.26
CA SER A 106 1.32 0.15 3.83
C SER A 106 2.38 1.24 3.83
N TYR A 107 2.02 2.46 3.42
CA TYR A 107 2.95 3.58 3.44
C TYR A 107 3.42 3.89 4.88
N VAL A 108 2.48 4.07 5.82
CA VAL A 108 2.77 4.31 7.24
C VAL A 108 3.64 3.20 7.81
N TYR A 109 3.28 1.94 7.57
CA TYR A 109 4.05 0.79 8.04
C TYR A 109 5.49 0.80 7.51
N PHE A 110 5.69 1.00 6.20
CA PHE A 110 7.04 1.01 5.62
C PHE A 110 7.86 2.23 6.02
N GLU A 111 7.23 3.37 6.26
CA GLU A 111 7.92 4.58 6.74
C GLU A 111 8.42 4.38 8.18
N LYS A 112 7.57 3.84 9.05
CA LYS A 112 8.01 3.47 10.41
C LYS A 112 9.10 2.40 10.40
N LEU A 113 8.97 1.38 9.54
CA LEU A 113 9.99 0.35 9.38
C LEU A 113 11.33 0.94 8.92
N ARG A 114 11.30 1.90 7.98
CA ARG A 114 12.50 2.62 7.52
C ARG A 114 13.20 3.33 8.67
N ILE A 115 12.45 4.06 9.50
CA ILE A 115 12.98 4.78 10.67
C ILE A 115 13.56 3.80 11.68
N LYS A 116 12.83 2.72 11.99
CA LYS A 116 13.29 1.66 12.91
C LYS A 116 14.58 0.99 12.44
N GLU A 117 14.73 0.77 11.14
CA GLU A 117 15.94 0.20 10.54
C GLU A 117 17.06 1.23 10.29
N GLY A 118 16.85 2.51 10.61
CA GLY A 118 17.84 3.57 10.39
C GLY A 118 18.16 3.84 8.91
N LYS A 119 17.27 3.44 7.99
CA LYS A 119 17.54 3.55 6.55
C LYS A 119 17.31 4.98 6.05
N PRO A 120 18.18 5.51 5.15
CA PRO A 120 17.95 6.80 4.55
C PRO A 120 16.72 6.78 3.65
N LYS A 121 16.15 7.98 3.39
CA LYS A 121 15.10 8.15 2.38
C LYS A 121 15.66 7.78 1.00
N SER A 122 14.84 7.16 0.15
CA SER A 122 15.23 6.88 -1.22
C SER A 122 15.34 8.17 -2.04
N LYS A 123 16.11 8.16 -3.13
CA LYS A 123 16.19 9.31 -4.06
C LYS A 123 14.81 9.71 -4.58
N LYS A 124 13.98 8.73 -4.94
CA LYS A 124 12.61 8.96 -5.41
C LYS A 124 11.73 9.58 -4.32
N ARG A 125 11.88 9.17 -3.06
CA ARG A 125 11.18 9.77 -1.93
C ARG A 125 11.53 11.24 -1.76
N GLN A 126 12.81 11.59 -1.82
CA GLN A 126 13.26 12.98 -1.74
C GLN A 126 12.70 13.82 -2.88
N GLU A 127 12.63 13.28 -4.09
CA GLU A 127 12.06 13.99 -5.23
C GLU A 127 10.53 14.15 -5.12
N MET A 128 9.82 13.13 -4.61
CA MET A 128 8.39 13.24 -4.32
C MET A 128 8.11 14.31 -3.26
N GLU A 129 8.96 14.45 -2.25
CA GLU A 129 8.86 15.54 -1.26
C GLU A 129 9.06 16.92 -1.90
N LYS A 130 9.97 17.07 -2.86
CA LYS A 130 10.13 18.33 -3.60
C LYS A 130 8.92 18.65 -4.48
N ILE A 131 8.36 17.64 -5.16
CA ILE A 131 7.25 17.83 -6.11
C ILE A 131 5.92 18.06 -5.38
N HIS A 132 5.65 17.28 -4.35
CA HIS A 132 4.34 17.24 -3.68
C HIS A 132 4.34 17.81 -2.25
N GLY A 133 5.49 18.22 -1.71
CA GLY A 133 5.60 18.79 -0.35
C GLY A 133 4.73 20.00 -0.12
N VAL A 134 4.64 20.90 -1.10
CA VAL A 134 3.78 22.09 -1.02
C VAL A 134 2.28 21.72 -0.91
N ARG A 135 1.91 20.51 -1.34
CA ARG A 135 0.53 20.01 -1.36
C ARG A 135 0.21 19.05 -0.19
N GLY A 136 1.15 18.83 0.73
CA GLY A 136 1.00 17.84 1.80
C GLY A 136 1.11 16.38 1.33
N GLY A 137 1.83 16.14 0.23
CA GLY A 137 2.06 14.80 -0.31
C GLY A 137 1.09 14.40 -1.44
N VAL A 138 1.03 13.11 -1.74
CA VAL A 138 0.11 12.55 -2.73
C VAL A 138 -1.30 12.43 -2.16
N VAL A 139 -2.27 12.73 -3.02
CA VAL A 139 -3.70 12.70 -2.73
C VAL A 139 -4.16 11.29 -2.36
N THR A 140 -4.84 11.15 -1.21
CA THR A 140 -5.37 9.87 -0.70
C THR A 140 -6.89 9.85 -0.51
N ASP A 141 -7.55 10.98 -0.66
CA ASP A 141 -8.99 11.19 -0.36
C ASP A 141 -9.88 11.00 -1.60
N HIS A 142 -9.40 11.34 -2.79
CA HIS A 142 -10.14 11.16 -4.05
C HIS A 142 -9.32 10.46 -5.13
N LEU A 143 -10.02 9.76 -6.04
CA LEU A 143 -9.38 8.99 -7.11
C LEU A 143 -8.77 9.93 -8.15
N MET A 144 -7.48 9.71 -8.45
CA MET A 144 -6.74 10.41 -9.51
C MET A 144 -6.57 9.50 -10.74
N GLU A 145 -7.67 8.88 -11.18
CA GLU A 145 -7.69 7.91 -12.29
C GLU A 145 -8.23 8.49 -13.61
N THR A 146 -9.01 9.58 -13.56
CA THR A 146 -9.64 10.19 -14.73
C THR A 146 -9.31 11.68 -14.81
N PHE A 147 -9.00 12.17 -16.01
CA PHE A 147 -8.71 13.58 -16.29
C PHE A 147 -9.58 14.07 -17.45
N ILE A 148 -10.04 15.32 -17.36
CA ILE A 148 -10.75 16.00 -18.44
C ILE A 148 -9.72 16.88 -19.17
N CYS A 149 -9.69 16.82 -20.50
CA CYS A 149 -8.83 17.62 -21.36
C CYS A 149 -9.56 17.98 -22.66
N PHE A 150 -9.09 18.98 -23.39
CA PHE A 150 -9.68 19.37 -24.67
C PHE A 150 -9.37 18.35 -25.77
N GLY A 151 -10.19 18.28 -26.83
CA GLY A 151 -10.03 17.27 -27.89
C GLY A 151 -8.69 17.32 -28.65
N ASN A 152 -8.04 18.49 -28.66
CA ASN A 152 -6.70 18.71 -29.21
C ASN A 152 -5.57 18.50 -28.18
N GLU A 153 -5.88 17.96 -27.00
CA GLU A 153 -4.91 17.69 -25.93
C GLU A 153 -4.72 16.19 -25.69
N ARG A 154 -3.59 15.83 -25.10
CA ARG A 154 -3.23 14.48 -24.66
C ARG A 154 -2.63 14.55 -23.26
N PRO A 155 -3.37 14.11 -22.23
CA PRO A 155 -2.84 14.02 -20.88
C PRO A 155 -1.88 12.83 -20.80
N SER A 156 -0.74 13.05 -20.18
CA SER A 156 0.27 12.05 -19.86
C SER A 156 0.67 12.22 -18.40
N MET A 157 0.87 11.11 -17.70
CA MET A 157 1.29 11.12 -16.30
C MET A 157 2.66 10.49 -16.15
N ASP A 158 3.56 11.20 -15.47
CA ASP A 158 4.90 10.68 -15.21
C ASP A 158 4.95 9.71 -14.03
N SER A 159 6.12 9.12 -13.79
CA SER A 159 6.33 8.14 -12.71
C SER A 159 6.24 8.72 -11.28
N PHE A 160 6.15 10.05 -11.15
CA PHE A 160 5.97 10.80 -9.91
C PHE A 160 4.51 11.25 -9.73
N GLY A 161 3.62 10.92 -10.67
CA GLY A 161 2.22 11.33 -10.62
C GLY A 161 2.00 12.80 -11.02
N ARG A 162 2.91 13.40 -11.78
CA ARG A 162 2.66 14.71 -12.39
C ARG A 162 1.88 14.53 -13.69
N LEU A 163 0.75 15.22 -13.78
CA LEU A 163 -0.05 15.30 -15.00
C LEU A 163 0.55 16.38 -15.91
N THR A 164 0.85 16.00 -17.14
CA THR A 164 1.30 16.89 -18.21
C THR A 164 0.30 16.81 -19.34
N ILE A 165 -0.09 17.95 -19.89
CA ILE A 165 -1.03 18.03 -21.00
C ILE A 165 -0.26 18.46 -22.24
N HIS A 166 -0.24 17.61 -23.25
CA HIS A 166 0.42 17.89 -24.53
C HIS A 166 -0.63 18.30 -25.56
N LYS A 167 -0.36 19.35 -26.34
CA LYS A 167 -1.18 19.64 -27.53
C LYS A 167 -0.83 18.67 -28.65
N LYS A 168 -1.84 18.23 -29.39
CA LYS A 168 -1.69 17.47 -30.64
C LYS A 168 -1.12 18.36 -31.74
#